data_AF-A0A2I1H231-F1
#
_entry.id   AF-A0A2I1H231-F1
#
_cell.length_a   1.000
_cell.length_b   1.000
_cell.length_c   1.000
_cell.angle_alpha   90.00
_cell.angle_beta   90.00
_cell.angle_gamma   90.00
#
_symmetry.space_group_name_H-M   'P 1'
#
loop_
_entity.id
_entity.type
_entity.pdbx_description
1 polymer ?
#
loop_
_entity_poly.entity_id
_entity_poly.type
_entity_poly.pdbx_seq_one_letter_code
_entity_poly.pdbx_strand_id
1 'polypeptide(L)'
;MNKLAFLIHILLFLITVSSAFPANDGLADLFYKRHHCSCAAAYADFDSSHSSSGPFRGFVAFSQDETGCTTIFGAFNQGFVPDCTYDFLIKNGCSGTEYKITSDLNVEITNDGGTKAFSHKFDNINLNCQSDGLLSCGKSHYKRQGSSSSSSSGGGSSSFIIEYPDNGQANKRSNSTDGKKTKRAYALIKPVSK
;
A
#
# COMPACT_ATOMS: atom_id res chain seq x y z
N MET A 1 -64.24 -9.08 -27.52
CA MET A 1 -62.98 -8.36 -27.22
C MET A 1 -61.95 -8.73 -28.27
N ASN A 2 -61.50 -7.77 -29.07
CA ASN A 2 -60.57 -8.04 -30.17
C ASN A 2 -59.21 -8.46 -29.63
N LYS A 3 -58.83 -9.72 -29.86
CA LYS A 3 -57.55 -10.31 -29.42
C LYS A 3 -56.33 -9.48 -29.87
N LEU A 4 -56.46 -8.77 -30.98
CA LEU A 4 -55.45 -7.84 -31.49
C LEU A 4 -55.23 -6.63 -30.57
N ALA A 5 -56.29 -6.03 -30.03
CA ALA A 5 -56.20 -4.87 -29.16
C ALA A 5 -55.56 -5.22 -27.80
N PHE A 6 -55.81 -6.44 -27.31
CA PHE A 6 -55.21 -6.97 -26.09
C PHE A 6 -53.70 -7.23 -26.26
N LEU A 7 -53.29 -7.80 -27.40
CA LEU A 7 -51.87 -7.99 -27.74
C LEU A 7 -51.12 -6.66 -27.83
N ILE A 8 -51.72 -5.64 -28.44
CA ILE A 8 -51.11 -4.29 -28.55
C ILE A 8 -50.96 -3.65 -27.16
N HIS A 9 -51.96 -3.81 -26.27
CA HIS A 9 -51.86 -3.31 -24.89
C HIS A 9 -50.77 -4.00 -24.09
N ILE A 10 -50.61 -5.32 -24.22
CA ILE A 10 -49.52 -6.07 -23.57
C ILE A 10 -48.16 -5.60 -24.11
N LEU A 11 -48.04 -5.40 -25.42
CA LEU A 11 -46.78 -4.95 -26.03
C LEU A 11 -46.40 -3.54 -25.55
N LEU A 12 -47.37 -2.63 -25.47
CA LEU A 12 -47.15 -1.26 -24.97
C LEU A 12 -46.76 -1.24 -23.48
N PHE A 13 -47.34 -2.12 -22.66
CA PHE A 13 -46.95 -2.29 -21.26
C PHE A 13 -45.53 -2.85 -21.10
N LEU A 14 -45.09 -3.75 -21.98
CA LEU A 14 -43.74 -4.32 -21.91
C LEU A 14 -42.64 -3.32 -22.33
N ILE A 15 -42.95 -2.42 -23.26
CA ILE A 15 -42.02 -1.36 -23.70
C ILE A 15 -41.79 -0.33 -22.58
N THR A 16 -42.84 0.04 -21.83
CA THR A 16 -42.73 1.03 -20.74
C THR A 16 -42.02 0.49 -19.49
N VAL A 17 -42.12 -0.82 -19.21
CA VAL A 17 -41.39 -1.44 -18.08
C VAL A 17 -39.88 -1.58 -18.38
N SER A 18 -39.50 -1.76 -19.64
CA SER A 18 -38.08 -1.88 -20.03
C SER A 18 -37.31 -0.55 -19.93
N SER A 19 -38.00 0.60 -19.99
CA SER A 19 -37.37 1.92 -19.82
C SER A 19 -37.27 2.39 -18.36
N ALA A 20 -37.79 1.63 -17.39
CA ALA A 20 -37.90 2.05 -15.99
C ALA A 20 -36.85 1.41 -15.06
N PHE A 21 -35.97 0.55 -15.56
CA PHE A 21 -34.78 0.15 -14.81
C PHE A 21 -33.65 1.10 -15.18
N PRO A 22 -33.26 2.05 -14.31
CA PRO A 22 -31.92 2.59 -14.44
C PRO A 22 -30.98 1.39 -14.34
N ALA A 23 -30.21 1.12 -15.40
CA ALA A 23 -29.02 0.32 -15.25
C ALA A 23 -28.27 0.98 -14.09
N ASN A 24 -28.14 0.28 -12.97
CA ASN A 24 -27.58 0.88 -11.77
C ASN A 24 -26.09 1.05 -12.05
N ASP A 25 -25.72 2.22 -12.57
CA ASP A 25 -24.41 2.52 -13.16
C ASP A 25 -23.26 2.19 -12.19
N GLY A 26 -23.51 2.24 -10.88
CA GLY A 26 -22.52 1.86 -9.86
C GLY A 26 -22.15 0.38 -9.86
N LEU A 27 -23.07 -0.53 -10.20
CA LEU A 27 -22.77 -1.96 -10.28
C LEU A 27 -21.98 -2.27 -11.55
N ALA A 28 -22.38 -1.68 -12.68
CA ALA A 28 -21.67 -1.80 -13.95
C ALA A 28 -20.26 -1.18 -13.88
N ASP A 29 -20.12 -0.02 -13.23
CA ASP A 29 -18.83 0.64 -12.95
C ASP A 29 -17.94 -0.20 -12.01
N LEU A 30 -18.51 -0.83 -10.97
CA LEU A 30 -17.78 -1.79 -10.12
C LEU A 30 -17.27 -3.00 -10.91
N PHE A 31 -18.12 -3.61 -11.75
CA PHE A 31 -17.69 -4.73 -12.59
C PHE A 31 -16.64 -4.29 -13.61
N TYR A 32 -16.78 -3.10 -14.20
CA TYR A 32 -15.82 -2.53 -15.13
C TYR A 32 -14.46 -2.28 -14.46
N LYS A 33 -14.42 -1.68 -13.27
CA LYS A 33 -13.20 -1.44 -12.48
C LYS A 33 -12.51 -2.73 -12.06
N ARG A 34 -13.28 -3.75 -11.65
CA ARG A 34 -12.77 -5.10 -11.31
C ARG A 34 -12.06 -5.78 -12.49
N HIS A 35 -12.42 -5.46 -13.73
CA HIS A 35 -11.72 -5.96 -14.92
C HIS A 35 -10.42 -5.19 -15.25
N HIS A 36 -10.14 -4.07 -14.58
CA HIS A 36 -8.99 -3.21 -14.85
C HIS A 36 -7.95 -3.20 -13.72
N CYS A 37 -8.30 -3.60 -12.51
CA CYS A 37 -7.34 -3.88 -11.46
C CYS A 37 -7.64 -5.17 -10.68
N SER A 38 -6.63 -6.01 -10.51
CA SER A 38 -6.71 -7.17 -9.61
C SER A 38 -6.48 -6.74 -8.16
N CYS A 39 -7.30 -7.22 -7.23
CA CYS A 39 -7.01 -7.07 -5.81
C CYS A 39 -5.62 -7.65 -5.48
N ALA A 40 -4.86 -6.92 -4.66
CA ALA A 40 -3.51 -7.29 -4.26
C ALA A 40 -3.32 -7.06 -2.78
N ALA A 41 -2.54 -7.94 -2.17
CA ALA A 41 -2.15 -7.80 -0.78
C ALA A 41 -0.63 -7.92 -0.66
N ALA A 42 -0.06 -7.11 0.22
CA ALA A 42 1.34 -7.15 0.56
C ALA A 42 1.54 -6.82 2.02
N TYR A 43 2.75 -7.07 2.52
CA TYR A 43 3.13 -6.73 3.87
C TYR A 43 4.59 -6.34 3.99
N ALA A 44 4.89 -5.56 5.00
CA ALA A 44 6.22 -5.24 5.47
C ALA A 44 6.31 -5.63 6.95
N ASP A 45 7.23 -6.53 7.25
CA ASP A 45 7.43 -7.07 8.60
C ASP A 45 8.72 -6.50 9.20
N PHE A 46 8.59 -5.82 10.34
CA PHE A 46 9.70 -5.30 11.11
C PHE A 46 10.03 -6.33 12.20
N ASP A 47 10.86 -7.31 11.85
CA ASP A 47 11.30 -8.33 12.80
C ASP A 47 12.69 -8.01 13.38
N SER A 48 13.09 -8.75 14.42
CA SER A 48 14.43 -8.64 15.02
C SER A 48 15.52 -9.36 14.24
N SER A 49 15.15 -10.18 13.26
CA SER A 49 16.10 -10.96 12.48
C SER A 49 16.81 -10.13 11.40
N HIS A 50 16.17 -9.03 10.96
CA HIS A 50 16.75 -8.10 10.01
C HIS A 50 17.27 -6.84 10.70
N SER A 51 18.58 -6.61 10.59
CA SER A 51 19.24 -5.39 11.12
C SER A 51 18.68 -4.09 10.51
N SER A 52 18.07 -4.17 9.32
CA SER A 52 17.40 -3.04 8.67
C SER A 52 16.16 -2.55 9.42
N SER A 53 15.50 -3.39 10.22
CA SER A 53 14.31 -3.01 11.01
C SER A 53 14.63 -2.03 12.14
N GLY A 54 15.92 -1.82 12.44
CA GLY A 54 16.35 -0.95 13.53
C GLY A 54 15.69 -1.36 14.86
N PRO A 55 15.21 -0.40 15.67
CA PRO A 55 14.56 -0.70 16.95
C PRO A 55 13.09 -1.15 16.83
N PHE A 56 12.47 -1.01 15.66
CA PHE A 56 11.02 -1.18 15.51
C PHE A 56 10.63 -2.64 15.39
N ARG A 57 9.58 -3.07 16.10
CA ARG A 57 8.90 -4.34 15.77
C ARG A 57 7.42 -4.18 15.63
N GLY A 58 6.89 -4.83 14.60
CA GLY A 58 5.52 -4.64 14.18
C GLY A 58 5.34 -5.04 12.72
N PHE A 59 4.16 -4.74 12.22
CA PHE A 59 3.73 -5.17 10.91
C PHE A 59 2.93 -4.07 10.23
N VAL A 60 3.12 -3.97 8.92
CA VAL A 60 2.33 -3.11 8.04
C VAL A 60 1.79 -3.94 6.89
N ALA A 61 0.48 -3.97 6.73
CA ALA A 61 -0.20 -4.56 5.58
C ALA A 61 -0.64 -3.50 4.58
N PHE A 62 -0.75 -3.95 3.34
CA PHE A 62 -1.25 -3.20 2.22
C PHE A 62 -2.32 -4.05 1.54
N SER A 63 -3.49 -3.46 1.29
CA SER A 63 -4.58 -4.09 0.56
C SER A 63 -5.07 -3.15 -0.51
N GLN A 64 -4.90 -3.52 -1.78
CA GLN A 64 -5.42 -2.80 -2.92
C GLN A 64 -6.76 -3.40 -3.36
N ASP A 65 -7.78 -2.54 -3.43
CA ASP A 65 -9.12 -2.91 -3.89
C ASP A 65 -9.26 -2.85 -5.42
N GLU A 66 -10.40 -3.28 -5.94
CA GLU A 66 -10.72 -3.27 -7.38
C GLU A 66 -10.76 -1.87 -8.01
N THR A 67 -10.85 -0.80 -7.21
CA THR A 67 -10.78 0.58 -7.70
C THR A 67 -9.35 1.08 -7.85
N GLY A 68 -8.39 0.32 -7.31
CA GLY A 68 -6.97 0.61 -7.32
C GLY A 68 -6.47 1.44 -6.14
N CYS A 69 -7.38 1.82 -5.23
CA CYS A 69 -7.02 2.43 -3.96
C CYS A 69 -6.37 1.39 -3.04
N THR A 70 -5.36 1.81 -2.27
CA THR A 70 -4.64 0.94 -1.34
C THR A 70 -4.88 1.37 0.10
N THR A 71 -5.46 0.47 0.89
CA THR A 71 -5.53 0.62 2.35
C THR A 71 -4.23 0.12 2.96
N ILE A 72 -3.59 0.98 3.76
CA ILE A 72 -2.41 0.64 4.55
C ILE A 72 -2.82 0.61 6.01
N PHE A 73 -2.53 -0.49 6.69
CA PHE A 73 -2.84 -0.64 8.11
C PHE A 73 -1.76 -1.42 8.83
N GLY A 74 -1.64 -1.21 10.13
CA GLY A 74 -0.58 -1.85 10.89
C GLY A 74 -0.59 -1.47 12.37
N ALA A 75 0.39 -2.03 13.07
CA ALA A 75 0.68 -1.69 14.45
C ALA A 75 2.12 -2.09 14.77
N PHE A 76 2.72 -1.39 15.72
CA PHE A 76 4.02 -1.73 16.29
C PHE A 76 3.89 -1.96 17.78
N ASN A 77 4.65 -2.92 18.30
CA ASN A 77 4.68 -3.21 19.74
C ASN A 77 5.94 -2.67 20.43
N GLN A 78 6.92 -2.17 19.68
CA GLN A 78 8.14 -1.59 20.23
C GLN A 78 8.89 -0.73 19.21
N GLY A 79 9.83 0.08 19.74
CA GLY A 79 10.81 0.85 18.97
C GLY A 79 10.54 2.35 18.91
N PHE A 80 9.39 2.79 19.42
CA PHE A 80 9.03 4.20 19.51
C PHE A 80 9.36 4.75 20.89
N VAL A 81 9.78 6.01 20.92
CA VAL A 81 9.98 6.81 22.12
C VAL A 81 8.85 7.83 22.14
N PRO A 82 8.06 7.90 23.23
CA PRO A 82 7.04 8.92 23.37
C PRO A 82 7.61 10.33 23.13
N ASP A 83 6.77 11.24 22.61
CA ASP A 83 7.11 12.65 22.34
C ASP A 83 8.23 12.87 21.29
N CYS A 84 8.68 11.82 20.59
CA CYS A 84 9.56 11.95 19.42
C CYS A 84 8.75 12.03 18.12
N THR A 85 9.31 12.73 17.12
CA THR A 85 8.74 12.79 15.77
C THR A 85 9.33 11.70 14.89
N TYR A 86 8.46 11.02 14.15
CA TYR A 86 8.81 9.95 13.21
C TYR A 86 8.18 10.28 11.86
N ASP A 87 8.92 10.03 10.78
CA ASP A 87 8.37 10.07 9.44
C ASP A 87 8.18 8.65 8.92
N PHE A 88 7.00 8.39 8.36
CA PHE A 88 6.66 7.15 7.67
C PHE A 88 6.68 7.38 6.17
N LEU A 89 7.44 6.55 5.45
CA LEU A 89 7.61 6.65 4.01
C LEU A 89 7.46 5.30 3.32
N ILE A 90 7.12 5.36 2.04
CA ILE A 90 7.21 4.23 1.13
C ILE A 90 8.20 4.59 0.05
N LYS A 91 9.20 3.74 -0.16
CA LYS A 91 10.07 3.82 -1.33
C LYS A 91 9.61 2.80 -2.36
N ASN A 92 9.17 3.29 -3.51
CA ASN A 92 8.88 2.45 -4.66
C ASN A 92 10.20 2.01 -5.28
N GLY A 93 10.49 0.72 -5.18
CA GLY A 93 11.70 0.14 -5.75
C GLY A 93 11.71 0.14 -7.28
N CYS A 94 10.54 0.30 -7.92
CA CYS A 94 10.39 0.36 -9.37
C CYS A 94 10.69 1.71 -9.98
N SER A 95 10.01 2.74 -9.48
CA SER A 95 10.17 4.10 -10.00
C SER A 95 11.28 4.87 -9.29
N GLY A 96 11.70 4.42 -8.10
CA GLY A 96 12.57 5.18 -7.20
C GLY A 96 11.84 6.26 -6.40
N THR A 97 10.53 6.46 -6.61
CA THR A 97 9.72 7.47 -5.91
C THR A 97 9.64 7.18 -4.41
N GLU A 98 9.83 8.21 -3.59
CA GLU A 98 9.54 8.16 -2.15
C GLU A 98 8.24 8.92 -1.84
N TYR A 99 7.31 8.26 -1.16
CA TYR A 99 6.05 8.83 -0.70
C TYR A 99 6.13 9.06 0.81
N LYS A 100 6.01 10.30 1.26
CA LYS A 100 5.88 10.63 2.68
C LYS A 100 4.40 10.58 3.06
N ILE A 101 4.02 9.62 3.90
CA ILE A 101 2.62 9.30 4.27
C ILE A 101 2.35 9.53 5.75
N THR A 102 3.21 10.31 6.40
CA THR A 102 3.26 10.47 7.86
C THR A 102 1.98 11.07 8.43
N SER A 103 1.52 12.18 7.83
CA SER A 103 0.29 12.85 8.25
C SER A 103 -0.96 12.00 8.03
N ASP A 104 -1.00 11.28 6.93
CA ASP A 104 -2.19 10.53 6.51
C ASP A 104 -2.40 9.28 7.36
N LEU A 105 -1.30 8.59 7.73
CA LEU A 105 -1.36 7.45 8.63
C LEU A 105 -1.75 7.84 10.06
N ASN A 106 -1.42 9.07 10.49
CA ASN A 106 -1.71 9.60 11.83
C ASN A 106 -1.37 8.59 12.95
N VAL A 107 -0.15 8.07 12.94
CA VAL A 107 0.26 7.01 13.87
C VAL A 107 0.36 7.56 15.30
N GLU A 108 -0.43 6.99 16.20
CA GLU A 108 -0.42 7.33 17.62
C GLU A 108 0.53 6.41 18.39
N ILE A 109 1.59 6.99 18.98
CA ILE A 109 2.59 6.28 19.78
C ILE A 109 2.04 6.05 21.19
N THR A 110 2.24 4.85 21.73
CA THR A 110 1.83 4.47 23.09
C THR A 110 3.00 4.61 24.07
N ASN A 111 2.68 4.76 25.36
CA ASN A 111 3.69 4.98 26.42
C ASN A 111 4.66 3.80 26.63
N ASP A 112 4.29 2.61 26.18
CA ASP A 112 5.13 1.40 26.21
C ASP A 112 6.08 1.29 25.01
N GLY A 113 6.10 2.31 24.14
CA GLY A 113 6.98 2.37 22.96
C GLY A 113 6.46 1.62 21.74
N GLY A 114 5.19 1.20 21.76
CA GLY A 114 4.46 0.72 20.60
C GLY A 114 3.65 1.83 19.91
N THR A 115 2.65 1.41 19.14
CA THR A 115 1.64 2.29 18.53
C THR A 115 0.26 1.71 18.73
N LYS A 116 -0.77 2.56 18.71
CA LYS A 116 -2.12 2.07 18.40
C LYS A 116 -2.14 1.49 16.98
N ALA A 117 -3.14 0.65 16.72
CA ALA A 117 -3.41 0.24 15.34
C ALA A 117 -3.78 1.47 14.50
N PHE A 118 -3.20 1.57 13.32
CA PHE A 118 -3.46 2.64 12.36
C PHE A 118 -4.00 2.05 11.05
N SER A 119 -4.78 2.84 10.32
CA SER A 119 -5.33 2.46 9.03
C SER A 119 -5.69 3.71 8.22
N HIS A 120 -5.29 3.76 6.96
CA HIS A 120 -5.65 4.81 6.04
C HIS A 120 -5.77 4.28 4.61
N LYS A 121 -6.74 4.82 3.85
CA LYS A 121 -6.96 4.48 2.44
C LYS A 121 -6.34 5.55 1.54
N PHE A 122 -5.42 5.14 0.67
CA PHE A 122 -4.71 6.00 -0.25
C PHE A 122 -5.16 5.74 -1.69
N ASP A 123 -5.50 6.81 -2.40
CA ASP A 123 -5.94 6.73 -3.80
C ASP A 123 -4.77 6.74 -4.79
N ASN A 124 -3.58 7.15 -4.34
CA ASN A 124 -2.38 7.35 -5.15
C ASN A 124 -1.27 6.32 -4.90
N ILE A 125 -1.50 5.32 -4.04
CA ILE A 125 -0.54 4.24 -3.80
C ILE A 125 -0.96 3.04 -4.62
N ASN A 126 -0.16 2.72 -5.64
CA ASN A 126 -0.41 1.60 -6.54
C ASN A 126 0.39 0.35 -6.12
N LEU A 127 -0.26 -0.73 -5.67
CA LEU A 127 0.44 -2.00 -5.42
C LEU A 127 0.77 -2.74 -6.73
N ASN A 128 -0.22 -3.00 -7.58
CA ASN A 128 -0.01 -3.71 -8.85
C ASN A 128 -1.04 -3.44 -9.96
N CYS A 129 -1.99 -2.50 -9.79
CA CYS A 129 -2.94 -2.14 -10.85
C CYS A 129 -2.25 -1.61 -12.11
N GLN A 130 -1.20 -0.79 -11.92
CA GLN A 130 -0.44 -0.19 -13.02
C GLN A 130 1.00 -0.72 -13.06
N SER A 131 1.66 -0.53 -14.20
CA SER A 131 2.99 -1.11 -14.51
C SER A 131 4.11 -0.67 -13.55
N ASP A 132 3.96 0.48 -12.89
CA ASP A 132 4.88 1.05 -11.90
C ASP A 132 4.55 0.67 -10.45
N GLY A 133 3.61 -0.25 -10.24
CA GLY A 133 3.15 -0.63 -8.91
C GLY A 133 4.26 -1.19 -8.02
N LEU A 134 4.12 -1.02 -6.70
CA LEU A 134 5.12 -1.39 -5.70
C LEU A 134 5.59 -2.86 -5.81
N LEU A 135 4.75 -3.75 -6.35
CA LEU A 135 5.01 -5.19 -6.49
C LEU A 135 5.48 -5.60 -7.90
N SER A 136 5.58 -4.67 -8.85
CA SER A 136 5.80 -4.97 -10.26
C SER A 136 7.25 -5.32 -10.61
N CYS A 137 8.24 -4.86 -9.83
CA CYS A 137 9.67 -5.05 -10.13
C CYS A 137 10.22 -6.44 -9.82
N GLY A 138 9.49 -7.24 -9.05
CA GLY A 138 9.87 -8.61 -8.74
C GLY A 138 9.59 -9.62 -9.85
N LYS A 139 8.85 -9.25 -10.91
CA LYS A 139 8.42 -10.21 -11.95
C LYS A 139 9.56 -10.73 -12.84
N SER A 140 10.73 -10.09 -12.83
CA SER A 140 11.92 -10.56 -13.56
C SER A 140 12.75 -11.60 -12.79
N HIS A 141 12.72 -11.60 -11.45
CA HIS A 141 13.66 -12.38 -10.64
C HIS A 141 13.17 -13.77 -10.21
N TYR A 142 11.88 -14.08 -10.43
CA TYR A 142 11.34 -15.43 -10.17
C TYR A 142 11.40 -16.37 -11.38
N LYS A 143 11.93 -15.92 -12.53
CA LYS A 143 12.25 -16.82 -13.66
C LYS A 143 13.71 -17.22 -13.63
N ARG A 144 13.94 -18.47 -13.20
CA ARG A 144 15.07 -19.35 -13.51
C ARG A 144 16.46 -18.77 -13.16
N GLN A 145 17.00 -19.22 -12.03
CA GLN A 145 18.45 -19.37 -11.88
C GLN A 145 19.00 -20.16 -13.07
N GLY A 146 19.64 -19.44 -13.98
CA GLY A 146 20.32 -19.97 -15.13
C GLY A 146 21.04 -18.82 -15.82
N SER A 147 22.37 -18.85 -15.73
CA SER A 147 23.34 -18.02 -16.45
C SER A 147 23.45 -16.53 -16.08
N SER A 148 24.66 -16.23 -15.62
CA SER A 148 25.37 -14.95 -15.57
C SER A 148 25.11 -14.01 -16.76
N SER A 149 24.65 -12.80 -16.47
CA SER A 149 25.02 -11.59 -17.20
C SER A 149 24.61 -10.37 -16.40
N SER A 150 25.61 -9.56 -16.05
CA SER A 150 25.50 -8.23 -15.45
C SER A 150 24.71 -7.28 -16.36
N SER A 151 23.52 -6.90 -15.90
CA SER A 151 22.72 -5.82 -16.49
C SER A 151 22.23 -4.94 -15.34
N SER A 152 22.83 -3.77 -15.20
CA SER A 152 22.40 -2.70 -14.30
C SER A 152 21.07 -2.13 -14.79
N SER A 153 19.95 -2.63 -14.28
CA SER A 153 18.63 -1.99 -14.34
C SER A 153 18.14 -1.79 -12.92
N GLY A 154 18.02 -0.53 -12.49
CA GLY A 154 17.72 -0.12 -11.11
C GLY A 154 16.28 -0.38 -10.67
N GLY A 155 15.83 -1.63 -10.67
CA GLY A 155 14.59 -2.06 -10.01
C GLY A 155 14.90 -2.70 -8.67
N GLY A 156 14.82 -1.93 -7.58
CA GLY A 156 14.93 -2.45 -6.21
C GLY A 156 13.61 -3.06 -5.72
N SER A 157 13.65 -3.74 -4.57
CA SER A 157 12.43 -4.08 -3.83
C SER A 157 11.84 -2.82 -3.19
N SER A 158 10.52 -2.64 -3.28
CA SER A 158 9.83 -1.58 -2.55
C SER A 158 9.93 -1.80 -1.04
N SER A 159 9.94 -0.71 -0.26
CA SER A 159 10.12 -0.78 1.20
C SER A 159 9.25 0.23 1.93
N PHE A 160 8.82 -0.16 3.13
CA PHE A 160 8.24 0.74 4.12
C PHE A 160 9.36 1.20 5.05
N ILE A 161 9.45 2.51 5.27
CA ILE A 161 10.58 3.16 5.94
C ILE A 161 10.04 3.97 7.11
N ILE A 162 10.75 3.89 8.25
CA ILE A 162 10.57 4.75 9.40
C ILE A 162 11.84 5.58 9.56
N GLU A 163 11.72 6.89 9.42
CA GLU A 163 12.79 7.82 9.78
C GLU A 163 12.60 8.31 11.20
N TYR A 164 13.70 8.35 11.95
CA TYR A 164 13.69 8.68 13.36
C TYR A 164 14.97 9.40 13.78
N PRO A 165 14.92 10.23 14.85
CA PRO A 165 16.11 10.93 15.33
C PRO A 165 17.17 9.94 15.84
N ASP A 166 18.44 10.22 15.55
CA ASP A 166 19.56 9.49 16.12
C ASP A 166 19.79 9.94 17.57
N ASN A 167 19.06 9.34 18.50
CA ASN A 167 19.15 9.62 19.94
C ASN A 167 20.38 8.96 20.60
N GLY A 168 21.51 8.88 19.88
CA GLY A 168 22.69 8.08 20.21
C GLY A 168 22.91 7.84 21.71
N GLN A 169 23.04 6.57 22.12
CA GLN A 169 23.64 6.28 23.43
C GLN A 169 25.02 6.95 23.44
N ALA A 170 25.12 8.01 24.24
CA ALA A 170 26.26 8.90 24.26
C ALA A 170 27.53 8.14 24.61
N ASN A 171 28.32 7.80 23.59
CA ASN A 171 29.73 7.57 23.76
C ASN A 171 30.50 8.77 23.16
N LYS A 172 31.17 9.45 24.09
CA LYS A 172 31.99 10.66 24.01
C LYS A 172 32.65 10.97 22.65
N ARG A 173 32.65 12.29 22.38
CA ARG A 173 33.54 13.09 21.51
C ARG A 173 33.25 13.05 20.01
N SER A 174 32.46 14.03 19.56
CA SER A 174 32.87 14.89 18.45
C SER A 174 32.04 16.17 18.48
N ASN A 175 32.71 17.32 18.61
CA ASN A 175 32.13 18.61 18.31
C ASN A 175 31.76 18.64 16.82
N SER A 176 30.49 18.69 16.49
CA SER A 176 30.02 19.11 15.16
C SER A 176 28.78 19.95 15.35
N THR A 177 28.93 21.23 15.04
CA THR A 177 27.85 22.19 14.86
C THR A 177 26.91 21.70 13.76
N ASP A 178 25.61 21.84 14.03
CA ASP A 178 24.46 21.83 13.12
C ASP A 178 24.22 20.64 12.18
N GLY A 179 23.20 19.84 12.54
CA GLY A 179 22.63 18.78 11.74
C GLY A 179 22.06 17.68 12.62
N LYS A 180 20.76 17.73 12.90
CA LYS A 180 20.05 16.65 13.63
C LYS A 180 20.15 15.38 12.79
N LYS A 181 21.04 14.44 13.16
CA LYS A 181 21.23 13.19 12.42
C LYS A 181 19.95 12.35 12.51
N THR A 182 19.41 11.94 11.38
CA THR A 182 18.28 11.01 11.28
C THR A 182 18.77 9.63 10.86
N LYS A 183 18.11 8.59 11.37
CA LYS A 183 18.31 7.19 11.00
C LYS A 183 17.09 6.69 10.22
N ARG A 184 17.31 5.71 9.35
CA ARG A 184 16.27 5.01 8.61
C ARG A 184 16.23 3.55 9.03
N ALA A 185 15.06 3.08 9.45
CA ALA A 185 14.74 1.67 9.52
C ALA A 185 13.81 1.31 8.38
N TYR A 186 13.90 0.10 7.85
CA TYR A 186 13.04 -0.33 6.75
C TYR A 186 12.75 -1.83 6.79
N ALA A 187 11.57 -2.15 6.24
CA ALA A 187 11.15 -3.50 5.91
C ALA A 187 10.74 -3.57 4.43
N LEU A 188 11.08 -4.67 3.77
CA LEU A 188 10.71 -4.88 2.38
C LEU A 188 9.21 -5.18 2.27
N ILE A 189 8.55 -4.57 1.29
CA ILE A 189 7.15 -4.84 0.97
C ILE A 189 7.11 -6.09 0.11
N LYS A 190 6.54 -7.17 0.65
CA LYS A 190 6.45 -8.49 0.02
C LYS A 190 5.00 -8.82 -0.33
N PRO A 191 4.71 -9.42 -1.50
CA PRO A 191 3.37 -9.87 -1.82
C PRO A 191 2.92 -10.99 -0.86
N VAL A 192 1.64 -11.02 -0.52
CA VAL A 192 1.03 -12.20 0.13
C VAL A 192 0.94 -13.30 -0.91
N SER A 193 1.50 -14.47 -0.62
CA SER A 193 1.39 -15.63 -1.51
C SER A 193 -0.07 -16.07 -1.58
N LYS A 194 -0.60 -16.20 -2.81
CA LYS A 194 -1.94 -16.75 -3.06
C LYS A 194 -1.91 -18.27 -2.99
#